data_AF-A0A813L696-F1
#
_entry.id   AF-A0A813L696-F1
#
_cell.length_a   1.000
_cell.length_b   1.000
_cell.length_c   1.000
_cell.angle_alpha   90.00
_cell.angle_beta   90.00
_cell.angle_gamma   90.00
#
_symmetry.space_group_name_H-M   'P 1'
#
loop_
_entity.id
_entity.type
_entity.pdbx_description
1 polymer ?
#
loop_
_entity_poly.entity_id
_entity_poly.type
_entity_poly.pdbx_seq_one_letter_code
_entity_poly.pdbx_strand_id
1 'polypeptide(L)'
;MLQELAIDLDGYAFSDYVEVKDGRLSHAAPWDYDLAFGFACKPDYRRNALTGHTSSGVEGWNVENVRDAMTRWSAIGFQTTKAHRNMRQLFLNLWRTPSFAAYFVAAWRSARQGPLRDDALEEMVSRRSSRISASAWRDLAIWHDAERCGFFPCCYAEDAQDFASAERHLAEFLRRRAKWMDAHAGELPDNGH
;
A
#
# COMPACT_ATOMS: atom_id res chain seq x y z
N MET A 1 2.11 -4.22 -9.20
CA MET A 1 1.78 -2.81 -9.55
C MET A 1 0.85 -2.19 -8.53
N LEU A 2 -0.36 -2.72 -8.30
CA LEU A 2 -1.28 -2.15 -7.30
C LEU A 2 -0.67 -2.08 -5.89
N GLN A 3 0.03 -3.13 -5.44
CA GLN A 3 0.74 -3.09 -4.13
C GLN A 3 1.84 -2.05 -4.02
N GLU A 4 2.40 -1.62 -5.14
CA GLU A 4 3.39 -0.54 -5.15
C GLU A 4 2.72 0.83 -5.17
N LEU A 5 1.63 1.00 -5.91
CA LEU A 5 0.86 2.23 -5.95
C LEU A 5 0.15 2.51 -4.62
N ALA A 6 -0.41 1.47 -3.99
CA ALA A 6 -1.17 1.60 -2.77
C ALA A 6 -0.27 1.75 -1.53
N ILE A 7 0.96 1.20 -1.56
CA ILE A 7 1.77 0.98 -0.35
C ILE A 7 0.92 0.30 0.72
N ASP A 8 0.33 -0.83 0.35
CA ASP A 8 -0.35 -1.70 1.30
C ASP A 8 0.69 -2.38 2.18
N LEU A 9 0.76 -1.96 3.44
CA LEU A 9 1.87 -2.34 4.31
C LEU A 9 1.96 -3.84 4.51
N ASP A 10 0.84 -4.53 4.63
CA ASP A 10 0.84 -5.96 4.93
C ASP A 10 0.55 -6.84 3.70
N GLY A 11 0.28 -6.19 2.56
CA GLY A 11 0.18 -6.73 1.20
C GLY A 11 1.03 -7.95 0.88
N TYR A 12 2.36 -7.78 0.81
CA TYR A 12 3.27 -8.86 0.40
C TYR A 12 3.46 -9.96 1.44
N ALA A 13 2.87 -9.84 2.63
CA ALA A 13 3.01 -10.81 3.71
C ALA A 13 1.69 -11.52 4.06
N PHE A 14 0.55 -10.84 3.95
CA PHE A 14 -0.74 -11.32 4.48
C PHE A 14 -1.92 -11.04 3.56
N SER A 15 -1.88 -9.94 2.81
CA SER A 15 -2.99 -9.42 2.02
C SER A 15 -2.94 -9.84 0.54
N ASP A 16 -2.17 -10.91 0.28
CA ASP A 16 -2.00 -11.49 -1.04
C ASP A 16 -1.95 -13.03 -0.96
N TYR A 17 -2.57 -13.70 -1.94
CA TYR A 17 -2.51 -15.15 -2.08
C TYR A 17 -1.68 -15.54 -3.29
N VAL A 18 -0.59 -16.24 -2.99
CA VAL A 18 0.30 -16.83 -3.97
C VAL A 18 0.42 -18.31 -3.68
N GLU A 19 0.26 -19.12 -4.73
CA GLU A 19 0.52 -20.56 -4.70
C GLU A 19 1.54 -20.91 -5.80
N VAL A 20 2.56 -21.71 -5.45
CA VAL A 20 3.43 -22.34 -6.45
C VAL A 20 3.12 -23.83 -6.45
N LYS A 21 2.59 -24.33 -7.56
CA LYS A 21 2.21 -25.73 -7.73
C LYS A 21 2.55 -26.21 -9.14
N ASP A 22 3.19 -27.38 -9.25
CA ASP A 22 3.58 -28.00 -10.52
C ASP A 22 4.40 -27.07 -11.43
N GLY A 23 5.30 -26.28 -10.83
CA GLY A 23 6.13 -25.30 -11.54
C GLY A 23 5.38 -24.04 -12.02
N ARG A 24 4.12 -23.86 -11.62
CA ARG A 24 3.29 -22.70 -11.97
C ARG A 24 3.06 -21.82 -10.75
N LEU A 25 3.18 -20.52 -10.96
CA LEU A 25 2.78 -19.49 -10.00
C LEU A 25 1.31 -19.14 -10.26
N SER A 26 0.46 -19.31 -9.25
CA SER A 26 -0.91 -18.82 -9.23
C SER A 26 -1.00 -17.65 -8.27
N HIS A 27 -1.76 -16.63 -8.64
CA HIS A 27 -1.91 -15.39 -7.90
C HIS A 27 -3.39 -15.01 -7.87
N ALA A 28 -3.94 -14.75 -6.68
CA ALA A 28 -5.30 -14.23 -6.55
C ALA A 28 -5.30 -12.70 -6.58
N ALA A 29 -6.50 -12.10 -6.65
CA ALA A 29 -6.61 -10.68 -6.40
C ALA A 29 -6.18 -10.37 -4.96
N PRO A 30 -5.40 -9.31 -4.72
CA PRO A 30 -5.05 -8.88 -3.37
C PRO A 30 -6.32 -8.43 -2.62
N TRP A 31 -6.29 -8.54 -1.29
CA TRP A 31 -7.40 -8.19 -0.41
C TRP A 31 -6.95 -7.22 0.68
N ASP A 32 -7.87 -6.72 1.50
CA ASP A 32 -7.59 -5.98 2.76
C ASP A 32 -6.58 -4.82 2.64
N TYR A 33 -7.01 -3.73 2.00
CA TYR A 33 -6.22 -2.52 1.77
C TYR A 33 -6.41 -1.43 2.84
N ASP A 34 -6.89 -1.79 4.02
CA ASP A 34 -7.15 -0.84 5.11
C ASP A 34 -5.86 -0.22 5.67
N LEU A 35 -4.71 -0.90 5.50
CA LEU A 35 -3.36 -0.41 5.83
C LEU A 35 -2.62 0.23 4.65
N ALA A 36 -3.34 0.72 3.64
CA ALA A 36 -2.75 1.30 2.44
C ALA A 36 -3.00 2.82 2.30
N PHE A 37 -2.62 3.36 1.14
CA PHE A 37 -2.91 4.70 0.67
C PHE A 37 -2.45 5.85 1.58
N GLY A 38 -1.39 5.61 2.34
CA GLY A 38 -0.81 6.60 3.23
C GLY A 38 -1.40 6.60 4.64
N PHE A 39 -2.60 6.07 4.86
CA PHE A 39 -3.28 6.10 6.17
C PHE A 39 -2.52 5.34 7.27
N ALA A 40 -1.73 4.33 6.90
CA ALA A 40 -0.79 3.68 7.79
C ALA A 40 0.65 4.21 7.58
N CYS A 41 1.11 5.07 8.50
CA CYS A 41 2.36 5.82 8.38
C CYS A 41 3.45 5.43 9.41
N LYS A 42 3.25 4.36 10.20
CA LYS A 42 4.22 4.00 11.24
C LYS A 42 5.63 3.80 10.65
N PRO A 43 6.66 4.48 11.18
CA PRO A 43 8.03 4.35 10.68
C PRO A 43 8.57 2.92 10.68
N ASP A 44 8.20 2.12 11.70
CA ASP A 44 8.58 0.70 11.80
C ASP A 44 8.12 -0.12 10.60
N TYR A 45 7.05 0.36 9.95
CA TYR A 45 6.49 -0.26 8.76
C TYR A 45 7.09 0.28 7.45
N ARG A 46 8.13 1.10 7.48
CA ARG A 46 8.65 1.72 6.25
C ARG A 46 10.16 1.67 6.16
N ARG A 47 10.76 0.80 6.98
CA ARG A 47 12.18 0.51 6.98
C ARG A 47 12.51 -0.39 5.81
N ASN A 48 13.38 0.05 4.92
CA ASN A 48 13.88 -0.72 3.78
C ASN A 48 14.77 -1.87 4.27
N ALA A 49 14.51 -3.09 3.78
CA ALA A 49 15.21 -4.31 4.18
C ALA A 49 16.63 -4.40 3.62
N LEU A 50 16.96 -3.64 2.58
CA LEU A 50 18.25 -3.64 1.91
C LEU A 50 19.16 -2.53 2.46
N THR A 51 18.62 -1.33 2.67
CA THR A 51 19.41 -0.15 3.06
C THR A 51 19.27 0.19 4.55
N GLY A 52 18.25 -0.33 5.23
CA GLY A 52 17.90 0.04 6.59
C GLY A 52 17.29 1.43 6.72
N HIS A 53 17.17 2.20 5.64
CA HIS A 53 16.58 3.54 5.63
C HIS A 53 15.06 3.47 5.83
N THR A 54 14.51 4.39 6.61
CA THR A 54 13.07 4.50 6.82
C THR A 54 12.48 5.59 5.93
N SER A 55 11.61 5.19 5.00
CA SER A 55 10.88 6.11 4.14
C SER A 55 9.63 6.66 4.84
N SER A 56 9.17 7.84 4.43
CA SER A 56 7.90 8.41 4.91
C SER A 56 7.03 8.85 3.74
N GLY A 57 5.71 8.87 3.92
CA GLY A 57 4.77 9.33 2.90
C GLY A 57 4.66 8.43 1.65
N VAL A 58 5.23 8.87 0.52
CA VAL A 58 5.02 8.24 -0.79
C VAL A 58 6.29 7.61 -1.37
N GLU A 59 7.38 7.61 -0.62
CA GLU A 59 8.69 7.17 -1.09
C GLU A 59 8.95 5.69 -0.80
N GLY A 60 9.89 5.10 -1.54
CA GLY A 60 10.35 3.72 -1.35
C GLY A 60 9.45 2.68 -2.01
N TRP A 61 10.03 1.56 -2.41
CA TRP A 61 9.26 0.43 -2.93
C TRP A 61 8.65 -0.36 -1.77
N ASN A 62 7.35 -0.66 -1.88
CA ASN A 62 6.64 -1.36 -0.82
C ASN A 62 7.20 -2.77 -0.60
N VAL A 63 7.58 -3.46 -1.67
CA VAL A 63 8.22 -4.78 -1.63
C VAL A 63 9.54 -4.80 -0.84
N GLU A 64 10.19 -3.65 -0.68
CA GLU A 64 11.45 -3.53 0.05
C GLU A 64 11.26 -3.28 1.54
N ASN A 65 10.05 -2.97 2.01
CA ASN A 65 9.82 -2.68 3.43
C ASN A 65 9.89 -3.94 4.30
N VAL A 66 10.59 -3.86 5.43
CA VAL A 66 10.71 -4.90 6.46
C VAL A 66 9.34 -5.11 7.12
N ARG A 67 8.94 -6.38 7.26
CA ARG A 67 7.68 -6.81 7.91
C ARG A 67 7.89 -7.86 8.99
N ASP A 68 9.15 -8.18 9.22
CA ASP A 68 9.64 -9.28 10.00
C ASP A 68 9.31 -9.10 11.50
N ALA A 69 9.01 -7.86 11.90
CA ALA A 69 8.63 -7.46 13.26
C ALA A 69 7.21 -6.88 13.35
N MET A 70 6.36 -7.07 12.34
CA MET A 70 4.98 -6.57 12.41
C MET A 70 4.22 -7.36 13.47
N THR A 71 4.02 -6.72 14.62
CA THR A 71 3.20 -7.25 15.70
C THR A 71 1.80 -7.53 15.19
N ARG A 72 1.44 -8.81 15.09
CA ARG A 72 0.07 -9.20 14.78
C ARG A 72 -0.75 -9.16 16.06
N TRP A 73 -1.67 -8.22 16.12
CA TRP A 73 -2.67 -8.14 17.19
C TRP A 73 -3.84 -9.03 16.79
N SER A 74 -4.21 -9.97 17.65
CA SER A 74 -5.46 -10.72 17.50
C SER A 74 -6.67 -9.77 17.62
N ALA A 75 -7.83 -10.19 17.12
CA ALA A 75 -9.09 -9.44 17.24
C ALA A 75 -9.50 -9.11 18.70
N ILE A 76 -8.84 -9.73 19.68
CA ILE A 76 -9.04 -9.52 21.12
C ILE A 76 -7.83 -8.86 21.81
N GLY A 77 -6.88 -8.29 21.05
CA GLY A 77 -5.79 -7.47 21.59
C GLY A 77 -4.53 -8.22 22.06
N PHE A 78 -4.41 -9.54 21.84
CA PHE A 78 -3.16 -10.26 22.12
C PHE A 78 -2.16 -10.17 20.97
N GLN A 79 -0.91 -9.86 21.31
CA GLN A 79 0.23 -9.91 20.40
C GLN A 79 0.63 -11.37 20.11
N THR A 80 0.64 -11.76 18.84
CA THR A 80 1.12 -13.06 18.38
C THR A 80 2.47 -12.90 17.68
N THR A 81 3.43 -13.78 17.99
CA THR A 81 4.85 -13.66 17.62
C THR A 81 5.25 -14.45 16.37
N LYS A 82 4.30 -15.05 15.64
CA LYS A 82 4.62 -15.86 14.46
C LYS A 82 4.07 -15.24 13.18
N ALA A 83 4.90 -14.42 12.53
CA ALA A 83 4.72 -14.10 11.13
C ALA A 83 4.99 -15.37 10.29
N HIS A 84 3.93 -15.97 9.78
CA HIS A 84 4.02 -17.11 8.87
C HIS A 84 4.43 -16.61 7.48
N ARG A 85 5.41 -17.29 6.87
CA ARG A 85 5.81 -17.23 5.44
C ARG A 85 6.06 -15.81 4.93
N ASN A 86 7.32 -15.40 4.92
CA ASN A 86 7.74 -14.13 4.33
C ASN A 86 7.64 -14.18 2.78
N MET A 87 6.41 -14.11 2.24
CA MET A 87 6.15 -14.02 0.79
C MET A 87 6.81 -12.79 0.18
N ARG A 88 7.13 -11.76 0.97
CA ARG A 88 8.01 -10.64 0.58
C ARG A 88 9.31 -11.14 -0.04
N GLN A 89 9.95 -12.18 0.48
CA GLN A 89 11.24 -12.62 -0.04
C GLN A 89 11.10 -13.14 -1.48
N LEU A 90 9.98 -13.80 -1.81
CA LEU A 90 9.66 -14.18 -3.18
C LEU A 90 9.53 -12.93 -4.06
N PHE A 91 8.70 -11.97 -3.66
CA PHE A 91 8.48 -10.76 -4.45
C PHE A 91 9.72 -9.88 -4.54
N LEU A 92 10.54 -9.79 -3.51
CA LEU A 92 11.80 -9.06 -3.50
C LEU A 92 12.81 -9.71 -4.45
N ASN A 93 12.88 -11.03 -4.50
CA ASN A 93 13.71 -11.75 -5.47
C ASN A 93 13.22 -11.53 -6.91
N LEU A 94 11.89 -11.56 -7.13
CA LEU A 94 11.30 -11.22 -8.43
C LEU A 94 11.59 -9.76 -8.81
N TRP A 95 11.41 -8.83 -7.87
CA TRP A 95 11.62 -7.40 -8.06
C TRP A 95 13.04 -7.08 -8.54
N ARG A 96 14.01 -7.81 -8.02
CA ARG A 96 15.41 -7.70 -8.40
C ARG A 96 15.73 -8.42 -9.70
N THR A 97 14.85 -9.26 -10.25
CA THR A 97 15.13 -9.95 -11.52
C THR A 97 15.02 -8.94 -12.68
N PRO A 98 16.08 -8.71 -13.50
CA PRO A 98 16.07 -7.65 -14.51
C PRO A 98 14.91 -7.73 -15.52
N SER A 99 14.56 -8.95 -15.95
CA SER A 99 13.42 -9.16 -16.86
C SER A 99 12.08 -8.81 -16.22
N PHE A 100 11.91 -9.08 -14.93
CA PHE A 100 10.71 -8.70 -14.19
C PHE A 100 10.66 -7.18 -13.98
N ALA A 101 11.77 -6.55 -13.59
CA ALA A 101 11.87 -5.10 -13.47
C ALA A 101 11.51 -4.40 -14.79
N ALA A 102 12.09 -4.85 -15.91
CA ALA A 102 11.77 -4.33 -17.23
C ALA A 102 10.28 -4.47 -17.58
N TYR A 103 9.68 -5.64 -17.29
CA TYR A 103 8.25 -5.86 -17.47
C TYR A 103 7.40 -4.93 -16.59
N PHE A 104 7.75 -4.79 -15.30
CA PHE A 104 7.07 -3.89 -14.37
C PHE A 104 7.07 -2.45 -14.88
N VAL A 105 8.23 -1.95 -15.34
CA VAL A 105 8.35 -0.58 -15.87
C VAL A 105 7.50 -0.38 -17.11
N ALA A 106 7.51 -1.35 -18.03
CA ALA A 106 6.68 -1.30 -19.23
C ALA A 106 5.18 -1.30 -18.88
N ALA A 107 4.76 -2.17 -17.95
CA ALA A 107 3.38 -2.24 -17.48
C ALA A 107 2.95 -0.95 -16.77
N TRP A 108 3.82 -0.37 -15.93
CA TRP A 108 3.59 0.90 -15.28
C TRP A 108 3.39 2.03 -16.29
N ARG A 109 4.33 2.19 -17.23
CA ARG A 109 4.25 3.22 -18.29
C ARG A 109 2.99 3.07 -19.15
N SER A 110 2.62 1.84 -19.49
CA SER A 110 1.38 1.56 -20.22
C SER A 110 0.14 1.96 -19.41
N ALA A 111 0.08 1.57 -18.13
CA ALA A 111 -1.05 1.91 -17.26
C ALA A 111 -1.19 3.42 -17.02
N ARG A 112 -0.06 4.15 -17.00
CA ARG A 112 -0.03 5.62 -16.87
C ARG A 112 -0.56 6.37 -18.09
N GLN A 113 -0.63 5.72 -19.25
CA GLN A 113 -1.33 6.26 -20.44
C GLN A 113 -2.84 6.02 -20.41
N GLY A 114 -3.35 5.25 -19.44
CA GLY A 114 -4.74 4.83 -19.38
C GLY A 114 -5.30 4.95 -17.97
N PRO A 115 -5.65 3.83 -17.30
CA PRO A 115 -6.43 3.85 -16.06
C PRO A 115 -5.73 4.50 -14.87
N LEU A 116 -4.40 4.67 -14.91
CA LEU A 116 -3.64 5.22 -13.80
C LEU A 116 -3.13 6.65 -14.05
N ARG A 117 -3.58 7.36 -15.09
CA ARG A 117 -3.26 8.80 -15.28
C ARG A 117 -3.78 9.65 -14.11
N ASP A 118 -3.16 10.82 -13.86
CA ASP A 118 -3.45 11.66 -12.68
C ASP A 118 -4.95 12.01 -12.57
N ASP A 119 -5.57 12.47 -13.65
CA ASP A 119 -7.00 12.79 -13.71
C ASP A 119 -7.90 11.55 -13.51
N ALA A 120 -7.49 10.38 -14.00
CA ALA A 120 -8.25 9.15 -13.81
C ALA A 120 -8.19 8.66 -12.37
N LEU A 121 -7.05 8.83 -11.68
CA LEU A 121 -6.92 8.52 -10.26
C LEU A 121 -7.82 9.42 -9.41
N GLU A 122 -7.79 10.74 -9.67
CA GLU A 122 -8.65 11.71 -8.99
C GLU A 122 -10.14 11.45 -9.26
N GLU A 123 -10.52 11.19 -10.52
CA GLU A 123 -11.90 10.83 -10.89
C GLU A 123 -12.34 9.54 -10.18
N MET A 124 -11.45 8.54 -10.08
CA MET A 124 -11.76 7.28 -9.41
C MET A 124 -12.09 7.49 -7.93
N VAL A 125 -11.29 8.30 -7.23
CA VAL A 125 -11.55 8.67 -5.83
C VAL A 125 -12.88 9.41 -5.74
N SER A 126 -13.07 10.50 -6.47
CA SER A 126 -14.29 11.32 -6.39
C SER A 126 -15.57 10.53 -6.73
N ARG A 127 -15.53 9.70 -7.77
CA ARG A 127 -16.66 8.86 -8.18
C ARG A 127 -17.00 7.80 -7.14
N ARG A 128 -16.02 7.27 -6.39
CA ARG A 128 -16.27 6.32 -5.31
C ARG A 128 -16.75 7.03 -4.05
N SER A 129 -16.10 8.11 -3.66
CA SER A 129 -16.46 8.92 -2.49
C SER A 129 -17.87 9.48 -2.58
N SER A 130 -18.28 10.01 -3.74
CA SER A 130 -19.64 10.53 -3.95
C SER A 130 -20.75 9.49 -3.72
N ARG A 131 -20.48 8.19 -3.93
CA ARG A 131 -21.46 7.12 -3.70
C ARG A 131 -21.65 6.78 -2.23
N ILE A 132 -20.65 7.07 -1.39
CA ILE A 132 -20.65 6.72 0.04
C ILE A 132 -20.73 7.95 0.95
N SER A 133 -20.55 9.16 0.44
CA SER A 133 -20.40 10.39 1.23
C SER A 133 -21.54 10.60 2.22
N ALA A 134 -22.79 10.46 1.80
CA ALA A 134 -23.95 10.61 2.68
C ALA A 134 -23.95 9.59 3.84
N SER A 135 -23.53 8.35 3.58
CA SER A 135 -23.42 7.33 4.63
C SER A 135 -22.22 7.59 5.54
N ALA A 136 -21.08 8.00 4.98
CA ALA A 136 -19.89 8.36 5.76
C ALA A 136 -20.17 9.52 6.72
N TRP A 137 -20.87 10.57 6.25
CA TRP A 137 -21.26 11.70 7.10
C TRP A 137 -22.21 11.31 8.22
N ARG A 138 -23.18 10.42 7.96
CA ARG A 138 -24.06 9.89 9.01
C ARG A 138 -23.28 9.06 10.03
N ASP A 139 -22.35 8.23 9.57
CA ASP A 139 -21.49 7.44 10.45
C ASP A 139 -20.62 8.33 11.36
N LEU A 140 -20.00 9.37 10.79
CA LEU A 140 -19.23 10.37 11.54
C LEU A 140 -20.10 11.08 12.58
N ALA A 141 -21.34 11.43 12.25
CA ALA A 141 -22.27 12.05 13.20
C ALA A 141 -22.70 11.09 14.32
N ILE A 142 -22.90 9.80 14.03
CA ILE A 142 -23.29 8.79 15.02
C ILE A 142 -22.13 8.52 16.00
N TRP A 143 -20.90 8.41 15.50
CA TRP A 143 -19.72 8.09 16.30
C TRP A 143 -18.76 9.28 16.45
N HIS A 144 -19.32 10.47 16.65
CA HIS A 144 -18.55 11.70 16.81
C HIS A 144 -17.56 11.62 17.98
N ASP A 145 -17.98 11.06 19.11
CA ASP A 145 -17.18 10.99 20.34
C ASP A 145 -16.29 9.72 20.41
N ALA A 146 -16.27 8.90 19.36
CA ALA A 146 -15.48 7.68 19.37
C ALA A 146 -13.98 7.97 19.18
N GLU A 147 -13.14 7.23 19.93
CA GLU A 147 -11.69 7.16 19.70
C GLU A 147 -11.42 6.41 18.38
N ARG A 148 -11.47 7.13 17.25
CA ARG A 148 -11.28 6.57 15.91
C ARG A 148 -9.82 6.20 15.59
N CYS A 149 -8.90 6.48 16.51
CA CYS A 149 -7.47 6.13 16.44
C CYS A 149 -7.11 4.85 17.23
N GLY A 150 -8.12 4.01 17.55
CA GLY A 150 -7.98 2.98 18.59
C GLY A 150 -6.95 1.88 18.33
N PHE A 151 -6.72 1.44 17.09
CA PHE A 151 -5.82 0.30 16.80
C PHE A 151 -4.37 0.73 16.53
N PHE A 152 -4.19 1.90 15.92
CA PHE A 152 -2.89 2.51 15.66
C PHE A 152 -3.02 4.02 15.88
N PRO A 153 -2.01 4.70 16.47
CA PRO A 153 -1.99 6.16 16.51
C PRO A 153 -2.28 6.73 15.12
N CYS A 154 -3.31 7.58 15.02
CA CYS A 154 -3.70 8.15 13.75
C CYS A 154 -2.55 8.95 13.16
N CYS A 155 -2.18 8.60 11.94
CA CYS A 155 -1.26 9.38 11.13
C CYS A 155 -1.87 10.71 10.69
N TYR A 156 -3.19 10.70 10.49
CA TYR A 156 -3.98 11.81 10.00
C TYR A 156 -5.25 11.90 10.85
N ALA A 157 -5.13 12.54 12.02
CA ALA A 157 -6.24 12.63 12.97
C ALA A 157 -7.45 13.38 12.38
N GLU A 158 -7.21 14.33 11.47
CA GLU A 158 -8.26 15.04 10.75
C GLU A 158 -9.09 14.10 9.86
N ASP A 159 -8.44 13.20 9.11
CA ASP A 159 -9.13 12.29 8.19
C ASP A 159 -10.00 11.27 8.92
N ALA A 160 -9.65 10.94 10.15
CA ALA A 160 -10.46 10.07 11.00
C ALA A 160 -11.80 10.72 11.39
N GLN A 161 -11.90 12.06 11.32
CA GLN A 161 -13.05 12.85 11.78
C GLN A 161 -13.74 13.64 10.64
N ASP A 162 -13.09 13.80 9.50
CA ASP A 162 -13.61 14.52 8.34
C ASP A 162 -13.49 13.66 7.06
N PHE A 163 -14.63 13.19 6.55
CA PHE A 163 -14.68 12.40 5.32
C PHE A 163 -14.11 13.17 4.12
N ALA A 164 -14.34 14.50 4.06
CA ALA A 164 -13.81 15.31 2.96
C ALA A 164 -12.28 15.43 3.04
N SER A 165 -11.70 15.46 4.24
CA SER A 165 -10.25 15.42 4.43
C SER A 165 -9.67 14.08 3.96
N ALA A 166 -10.26 12.96 4.40
CA ALA A 166 -9.84 11.64 3.97
C ALA A 166 -9.88 11.47 2.45
N GLU A 167 -10.92 11.99 1.78
CA GLU A 167 -11.02 11.99 0.32
C GLU A 167 -9.89 12.79 -0.34
N ARG A 168 -9.63 14.02 0.13
CA ARG A 168 -8.55 14.86 -0.41
C ARG A 168 -7.18 14.21 -0.22
N HIS A 169 -6.93 13.66 0.96
CA HIS A 169 -5.67 13.00 1.26
C HIS A 169 -5.47 11.75 0.39
N LEU A 170 -6.49 10.89 0.22
CA LEU A 170 -6.40 9.74 -0.68
C LEU A 170 -6.05 10.15 -2.12
N ALA A 171 -6.71 11.19 -2.65
CA ALA A 171 -6.42 11.71 -3.99
C ALA A 171 -4.98 12.28 -4.08
N GLU A 172 -4.56 13.06 -3.08
CA GLU A 172 -3.21 13.61 -3.04
C GLU A 172 -2.15 12.51 -2.95
N PHE A 173 -2.36 11.50 -2.10
CA PHE A 173 -1.47 10.35 -1.95
C PHE A 173 -1.28 9.64 -3.28
N LEU A 174 -2.36 9.27 -3.96
CA LEU A 174 -2.30 8.54 -5.23
C LEU A 174 -1.54 9.33 -6.30
N ARG A 175 -1.80 10.64 -6.41
CA ARG A 175 -1.11 11.53 -7.35
C ARG A 175 0.38 11.65 -7.03
N ARG A 176 0.73 11.89 -5.76
CA ARG A 176 2.13 12.01 -5.32
C ARG A 176 2.89 10.70 -5.47
N ARG A 177 2.24 9.57 -5.15
CA ARG A 177 2.82 8.24 -5.29
C ARG A 177 3.04 7.88 -6.75
N ALA A 178 2.07 8.13 -7.63
CA ALA A 178 2.24 7.92 -9.06
C ALA A 178 3.42 8.74 -9.61
N LYS A 179 3.54 10.01 -9.23
CA LYS A 179 4.69 10.86 -9.62
C LYS A 179 6.02 10.35 -9.09
N TRP A 180 6.06 9.88 -7.84
CA TRP A 180 7.27 9.26 -7.29
C TRP A 180 7.65 8.01 -8.10
N MET A 181 6.68 7.15 -8.41
CA MET A 181 6.92 5.95 -9.22
C MET A 181 7.36 6.30 -10.65
N ASP A 182 6.79 7.34 -11.27
CA ASP A 182 7.21 7.82 -12.60
C ASP A 182 8.69 8.21 -12.61
N ALA A 183 9.18 8.85 -11.55
CA ALA A 183 10.57 9.26 -11.42
C ALA A 183 11.53 8.09 -11.16
N HIS A 184 11.12 7.08 -10.39
CA HIS A 184 12.03 6.03 -9.90
C HIS A 184 11.86 4.67 -10.57
N ALA A 185 10.81 4.45 -11.38
CA ALA A 185 10.59 3.16 -12.04
C ALA A 185 11.77 2.76 -12.94
N GLY A 186 12.49 3.72 -13.53
CA GLY A 186 13.69 3.45 -14.33
C GLY A 186 14.94 3.08 -13.53
N GLU A 187 14.92 3.29 -12.21
CA GLU A 187 16.06 3.09 -11.31
C GLU A 187 16.03 1.73 -10.60
N LEU A 188 15.08 0.86 -10.96
CA LEU A 188 15.00 -0.47 -10.39
C LEU A 188 16.34 -1.20 -10.57
N PRO A 189 16.85 -1.87 -9.52
CA PRO A 189 18.21 -2.35 -9.49
C PRO A 189 18.51 -3.23 -10.69
N ASP A 190 19.40 -2.74 -11.54
CA ASP A 190 20.09 -3.56 -12.51
C ASP A 190 21.02 -4.44 -11.69
N ASN A 191 20.70 -5.72 -11.54
CA ASN A 191 21.59 -6.67 -10.88
C ASN A 191 22.85 -6.76 -11.74
N GLY A 192 23.86 -5.95 -11.44
CA GLY A 192 25.17 -5.95 -12.09
C GLY A 192 25.89 -7.28 -11.91
N HIS A 193 25.44 -8.29 -12.64
CA HIS A 193 26.03 -9.62 -12.81
C HIS A 193 26.13 -9.93 -14.30
#